data_AF-A0A5R9Q5X8-F1
#
_entry.id   AF-A0A5R9Q5X8-F1
#
_cell.length_a   1.000
_cell.length_b   1.000
_cell.length_c   1.000
_cell.angle_alpha   90.00
_cell.angle_beta   90.00
_cell.angle_gamma   90.00
#
_symmetry.space_group_name_H-M   'P 1'
#
loop_
_entity.id
_entity.type
_entity.pdbx_description
1 polymer ?
#
loop_
_entity_poly.entity_id
_entity_poly.type
_entity_poly.pdbx_seq_one_letter_code
_entity_poly.pdbx_strand_id
1 'polypeptide(L)'
;MEEAIPYITTNHSLTITSINRAAERYLEKSLLLNQSIDYVFNANFDVSNLVKTVYQGKALSFSKYKIDNGFCFVFNVSDDEVGEQLDFLNSAIENSCIGVWGFNIETKKVYLSDIARSFLGLTQSQNISWRKLLSFVHKEDRPQFPILFENHINLGAPLQFDFKLSRNNDEKWFALKGSLCNCIKDKWING
;
A
#
# COMPACT_ATOMS: atom_id res chain seq x y z
N MET A 1 22.73 -22.53 -13.95
CA MET A 1 21.69 -23.23 -13.15
C MET A 1 20.93 -22.29 -12.22
N GLU A 2 21.47 -21.10 -11.87
CA GLU A 2 20.83 -20.09 -10.99
C GLU A 2 19.82 -19.14 -11.66
N GLU A 3 19.65 -19.16 -12.99
CA GLU A 3 18.80 -18.19 -13.70
C GLU A 3 17.28 -18.48 -13.67
N ALA A 4 16.84 -19.55 -13.00
CA ALA A 4 15.42 -19.93 -12.98
C ALA A 4 14.63 -19.33 -11.80
N ILE A 5 15.30 -19.03 -10.68
CA ILE A 5 14.64 -18.60 -9.45
C ILE A 5 14.66 -17.07 -9.37
N PRO A 6 13.51 -16.39 -9.26
CA PRO A 6 13.48 -14.94 -9.23
C PRO A 6 13.92 -14.42 -7.86
N TYR A 7 14.83 -13.44 -7.85
CA TYR A 7 15.33 -12.80 -6.64
C TYR A 7 15.69 -11.33 -6.81
N ILE A 8 15.69 -10.62 -5.69
CA ILE A 8 16.08 -9.21 -5.56
C ILE A 8 17.17 -9.12 -4.49
N THR A 9 18.20 -8.30 -4.70
CA THR A 9 19.16 -7.97 -3.63
C THR A 9 18.98 -6.54 -3.16
N THR A 10 19.28 -6.32 -1.89
CA THR A 10 19.29 -5.00 -1.25
C THR A 10 20.59 -4.77 -0.51
N ASN A 11 20.89 -3.51 -0.19
CA ASN A 11 21.89 -3.17 0.81
C ASN A 11 21.36 -3.41 2.24
N HIS A 12 22.17 -3.15 3.26
CA HIS A 12 21.73 -3.28 4.66
C HIS A 12 20.55 -2.36 5.05
N SER A 13 20.33 -1.28 4.31
CA SER A 13 19.21 -0.34 4.48
C SER A 13 17.97 -0.72 3.67
N LEU A 14 17.88 -1.97 3.19
CA LEU A 14 16.75 -2.50 2.41
C LEU A 14 16.47 -1.73 1.10
N THR A 15 17.47 -1.04 0.57
CA THR A 15 17.40 -0.39 -0.74
C THR A 15 17.75 -1.38 -1.83
N ILE A 16 16.91 -1.53 -2.85
CA ILE A 16 17.09 -2.47 -3.95
C ILE A 16 18.34 -2.11 -4.76
N THR A 17 19.30 -3.03 -4.79
CA THR A 17 20.58 -2.88 -5.50
C THR A 17 20.63 -3.68 -6.79
N SER A 18 19.93 -4.82 -6.86
CA SER A 18 19.85 -5.62 -8.08
C SER A 18 18.56 -6.43 -8.15
N ILE A 19 18.16 -6.77 -9.38
CA ILE A 19 17.04 -7.63 -9.72
C ILE A 19 17.56 -8.60 -10.77
N ASN A 20 17.38 -9.91 -10.58
CA ASN A 20 17.87 -10.89 -11.52
C ASN A 20 16.94 -11.06 -12.73
N ARG A 21 17.44 -11.70 -13.78
CA ARG A 21 16.71 -11.89 -15.05
C ARG A 21 15.38 -12.66 -14.89
N ALA A 22 15.30 -13.61 -13.96
CA ALA A 22 14.04 -14.31 -13.69
C ALA A 22 13.00 -13.38 -13.05
N ALA A 23 13.42 -12.54 -12.10
CA ALA A 23 12.54 -11.59 -11.43
C ALA A 23 12.02 -10.49 -12.37
N GLU A 24 12.81 -10.09 -13.38
CA GLU A 24 12.39 -9.11 -14.40
C GLU A 24 11.15 -9.54 -15.21
N ARG A 25 10.85 -10.84 -15.27
CA ARG A 25 9.64 -11.33 -15.95
C ARG A 25 8.35 -10.98 -15.19
N TYR A 26 8.49 -10.67 -13.90
CA TYR A 26 7.38 -10.40 -12.99
C TYR A 26 7.40 -8.95 -12.47
N LEU A 27 8.53 -8.25 -12.61
CA LEU A 27 8.78 -6.93 -12.05
C LEU A 27 9.25 -5.97 -13.14
N GLU A 28 8.61 -4.81 -13.27
CA GLU A 28 9.03 -3.77 -14.21
C GLU A 28 10.34 -3.08 -13.76
N LYS A 29 11.47 -3.67 -14.18
CA LYS A 29 12.83 -3.37 -13.72
C LYS A 29 13.22 -1.89 -13.73
N SER A 30 12.72 -1.11 -14.70
CA SER A 30 13.21 0.25 -14.97
C SER A 30 12.93 1.25 -13.84
N LEU A 31 12.04 0.93 -12.90
CA LEU A 31 11.58 1.85 -11.85
C LEU A 31 11.91 1.41 -10.42
N LEU A 32 12.48 0.22 -10.22
CA LEU A 32 12.62 -0.39 -8.90
C LEU A 32 14.01 -0.23 -8.26
N LEU A 33 15.06 -0.03 -9.07
CA LEU A 33 16.41 0.13 -8.54
C LEU A 33 16.53 1.39 -7.69
N ASN A 34 17.31 1.30 -6.62
CA ASN A 34 17.54 2.37 -5.63
C ASN A 34 16.29 2.78 -4.82
N GLN A 35 15.21 2.01 -4.89
CA GLN A 35 14.03 2.19 -4.04
C GLN A 35 14.10 1.31 -2.80
N SER A 36 13.40 1.70 -1.74
CA SER A 36 13.19 0.81 -0.58
C SER A 36 12.30 -0.37 -0.98
N ILE A 37 12.73 -1.61 -0.67
CA ILE A 37 11.92 -2.81 -0.93
C ILE A 37 10.61 -2.78 -0.15
N ASP A 38 10.61 -2.22 1.07
CA ASP A 38 9.40 -2.05 1.87
C ASP A 38 8.38 -1.15 1.16
N TYR A 39 8.89 -0.12 0.49
CA TYR A 39 8.08 0.85 -0.22
C TYR A 39 7.50 0.26 -1.51
N VAL A 40 8.36 -0.36 -2.34
CA VAL A 40 7.97 -0.96 -3.62
C VAL A 40 6.88 -1.99 -3.44
N PHE A 41 7.00 -2.82 -2.40
CA PHE A 41 6.09 -3.93 -2.16
C PHE A 41 5.09 -3.65 -1.04
N ASN A 42 5.02 -2.42 -0.52
CA ASN A 42 4.13 -2.01 0.56
C ASN A 42 4.04 -3.04 1.72
N ALA A 43 5.19 -3.56 2.15
CA ALA A 43 5.29 -4.62 3.16
C ALA A 43 6.52 -4.40 4.04
N ASN A 44 6.59 -5.05 5.21
CA ASN A 44 7.71 -4.91 6.15
C ASN A 44 8.69 -6.08 6.01
N PHE A 45 9.85 -5.83 5.38
CA PHE A 45 10.92 -6.81 5.18
C PHE A 45 11.99 -6.78 6.28
N ASP A 46 11.90 -5.88 7.25
CA ASP A 46 12.86 -5.80 8.34
C ASP A 46 12.62 -6.91 9.37
N VAL A 47 11.35 -7.14 9.73
CA VAL A 47 10.97 -7.95 10.90
C VAL A 47 10.90 -9.46 10.62
N SER A 48 10.57 -9.87 9.40
CA SER A 48 10.29 -11.28 9.08
C SER A 48 11.19 -11.81 7.97
N ASN A 49 11.59 -13.08 8.11
CA ASN A 49 12.30 -13.79 7.05
C ASN A 49 11.38 -14.28 5.93
N LEU A 50 10.07 -14.33 6.19
CA LEU A 50 9.05 -14.65 5.20
C LEU A 50 8.08 -13.47 5.08
N VAL A 51 7.91 -12.93 3.88
CA VAL A 51 7.03 -11.77 3.62
C VAL A 51 6.09 -12.13 2.49
N LYS A 52 4.79 -11.99 2.72
CA LYS A 52 3.77 -12.11 1.68
C LYS A 52 3.24 -10.73 1.35
N THR A 53 3.14 -10.42 0.06
CA THR A 53 2.64 -9.13 -0.42
C THR A 53 1.98 -9.30 -1.78
N VAL A 54 1.34 -8.24 -2.27
CA VAL A 54 0.75 -8.17 -3.60
C VAL A 54 1.48 -7.09 -4.39
N TYR A 55 1.87 -7.40 -5.62
CA TYR A 55 2.52 -6.46 -6.52
C TYR A 55 1.90 -6.57 -7.91
N GLN A 56 1.34 -5.46 -8.41
CA GLN A 56 0.63 -5.40 -9.69
C GLN A 56 -0.40 -6.53 -9.85
N GLY A 57 -1.23 -6.73 -8.81
CA GLY A 57 -2.24 -7.79 -8.76
C GLY A 57 -1.74 -9.13 -8.21
N LYS A 58 -0.47 -9.48 -8.46
CA LYS A 58 0.04 -10.82 -8.20
C LYS A 58 0.47 -11.04 -6.76
N ALA A 59 0.08 -12.17 -6.19
CA ALA A 59 0.52 -12.59 -4.87
C ALA A 59 1.99 -13.06 -4.92
N LEU A 60 2.85 -12.39 -4.17
CA LEU A 60 4.27 -12.69 -4.03
C LEU A 60 4.58 -13.19 -2.62
N SER A 61 5.34 -14.28 -2.54
CA SER A 61 5.91 -14.79 -1.28
C SER A 61 7.43 -14.70 -1.32
N PHE A 62 8.00 -13.83 -0.51
CA PHE A 62 9.44 -13.60 -0.38
C PHE A 62 10.04 -14.38 0.80
N SER A 63 11.23 -14.92 0.59
CA SER A 63 12.13 -15.48 1.59
C SER A 63 13.42 -14.66 1.65
N LYS A 64 13.77 -14.15 2.84
CA LYS A 64 14.93 -13.29 3.11
C LYS A 64 16.15 -14.10 3.54
N TYR A 65 17.28 -13.80 2.93
CA TYR A 65 18.59 -14.38 3.25
C TYR A 65 19.60 -13.26 3.45
N LYS A 66 20.45 -13.38 4.47
CA LYS A 66 21.55 -12.44 4.69
C LYS A 66 22.70 -12.75 3.72
N ILE A 67 23.26 -11.71 3.11
CA ILE A 67 24.45 -11.78 2.27
C ILE A 67 25.46 -10.73 2.76
N ASP A 68 26.72 -10.81 2.30
CA ASP A 68 27.80 -9.96 2.81
C ASP A 68 27.49 -8.46 2.73
N ASN A 69 26.85 -8.03 1.64
CA ASN A 69 26.56 -6.62 1.38
C ASN A 69 25.07 -6.24 1.60
N GLY A 70 24.29 -7.07 2.30
CA GLY A 70 22.88 -6.78 2.58
C GLY A 70 22.00 -8.02 2.66
N PHE A 71 20.94 -8.04 1.85
CA PHE A 71 19.96 -9.13 1.86
C PHE A 71 19.60 -9.58 0.44
N CYS A 72 19.38 -10.87 0.28
CA CYS A 72 18.79 -11.48 -0.91
C CYS A 72 17.36 -11.93 -0.58
N PHE A 73 16.42 -11.57 -1.44
CA PHE A 73 15.01 -11.92 -1.33
C PHE A 73 14.62 -12.78 -2.53
N VAL A 74 14.49 -14.07 -2.29
CA VAL A 74 13.95 -15.02 -3.28
C VAL A 74 12.43 -14.98 -3.19
N PHE A 75 11.73 -14.96 -4.31
CA PHE A 75 10.27 -15.01 -4.27
C PHE A 75 9.69 -16.06 -5.19
N ASN A 76 8.44 -16.42 -4.91
CA ASN A 76 7.59 -17.13 -5.84
C ASN A 76 6.33 -16.30 -6.07
N VAL A 77 5.80 -16.38 -7.28
CA VAL A 77 4.46 -15.92 -7.60
C VAL A 77 3.53 -17.10 -7.35
N SER A 78 2.53 -16.91 -6.51
CA SER A 78 1.52 -17.95 -6.35
C SER A 78 0.51 -17.86 -7.50
N ASP A 79 0.33 -18.98 -8.22
CA ASP A 79 -0.78 -19.21 -9.16
C ASP A 79 -2.00 -19.84 -8.43
N ASP A 80 -2.18 -19.57 -7.13
CA ASP A 80 -3.31 -20.10 -6.37
C ASP A 80 -4.61 -19.35 -6.69
N GLU A 81 -5.79 -19.99 -6.51
CA GLU A 81 -7.11 -19.37 -6.71
C GLU A 81 -7.26 -18.02 -6.00
N VAL A 82 -6.51 -17.84 -4.91
CA VAL A 82 -6.42 -16.58 -4.16
C VAL A 82 -5.73 -15.49 -5.00
N GLY A 83 -4.65 -15.80 -5.71
CA GLY A 83 -3.99 -14.91 -6.66
C GLY A 83 -4.91 -14.47 -7.80
N GLU A 84 -5.63 -15.41 -8.43
CA GLU A 84 -6.59 -15.07 -9.49
C GLU A 84 -7.76 -14.21 -8.98
N GLN A 85 -8.30 -14.52 -7.80
CA GLN A 85 -9.34 -13.70 -7.16
C GLN A 85 -8.82 -12.31 -6.80
N LEU A 86 -7.58 -12.20 -6.31
CA LEU A 86 -6.96 -10.91 -6.02
C LEU A 86 -6.69 -10.11 -7.29
N ASP A 87 -6.21 -10.73 -8.36
CA ASP A 87 -6.01 -10.11 -9.67
C ASP A 87 -7.34 -9.56 -10.22
N PHE A 88 -8.41 -10.36 -10.15
CA PHE A 88 -9.74 -9.94 -10.56
C PHE A 88 -10.26 -8.76 -9.72
N LEU A 89 -10.10 -8.82 -8.38
CA LEU A 89 -10.52 -7.73 -7.48
C LEU A 89 -9.73 -6.45 -7.73
N ASN A 90 -8.41 -6.54 -7.88
CA ASN A 90 -7.56 -5.40 -8.18
C ASN A 90 -7.93 -4.78 -9.53
N SER A 91 -8.15 -5.60 -10.55
CA SER A 91 -8.62 -5.14 -11.86
C SER A 91 -9.98 -4.44 -11.77
N ALA A 92 -10.92 -4.97 -10.98
CA ALA A 92 -12.23 -4.34 -10.77
C ALA A 92 -12.09 -2.98 -10.07
N ILE A 93 -11.24 -2.89 -9.04
CA ILE A 93 -10.96 -1.64 -8.32
C ILE A 93 -10.32 -0.61 -9.26
N GLU A 94 -9.30 -1.02 -10.03
CA GLU A 94 -8.60 -0.15 -10.98
C GLU A 94 -9.53 0.44 -12.04
N ASN A 95 -10.43 -0.38 -12.58
CA ASN A 95 -11.41 0.06 -13.58
C ASN A 95 -12.60 0.84 -13.00
N SER A 96 -12.82 0.78 -11.68
CA SER A 96 -13.97 1.43 -11.02
C SER A 96 -13.73 2.88 -10.62
N CYS A 97 -12.51 3.42 -10.82
CA CYS A 97 -12.11 4.74 -10.30
C CYS A 97 -12.40 4.87 -8.79
N ILE A 98 -12.21 3.80 -8.02
CA ILE A 98 -12.35 3.80 -6.56
C ILE A 98 -10.94 3.89 -5.94
N GLY A 99 -10.74 4.88 -5.07
CA GLY A 99 -9.53 5.00 -4.28
C GLY A 99 -9.64 4.14 -3.02
N VAL A 100 -8.64 3.30 -2.77
CA VAL A 100 -8.55 2.49 -1.54
C VAL A 100 -7.66 3.22 -0.55
N TRP A 101 -8.05 3.23 0.72
CA TRP A 101 -7.31 3.88 1.79
C TRP A 101 -7.21 2.99 3.03
N GLY A 102 -6.19 3.27 3.84
CA GLY A 102 -6.01 2.60 5.12
C GLY A 102 -5.41 3.54 6.15
N PHE A 103 -5.87 3.43 7.38
CA PHE A 103 -5.31 4.13 8.53
C PHE A 103 -5.02 3.13 9.64
N ASN A 104 -3.74 2.97 9.96
CA ASN A 104 -3.32 2.17 11.11
C ASN A 104 -3.51 3.01 12.37
N ILE A 105 -4.33 2.51 13.29
CA ILE A 105 -4.73 3.25 14.49
C ILE A 105 -3.55 3.44 15.45
N GLU A 106 -2.63 2.48 15.52
CA GLU A 106 -1.52 2.46 16.46
C GLU A 106 -0.33 3.26 15.93
N THR A 107 0.14 2.92 14.73
CA THR A 107 1.33 3.54 14.11
C THR A 107 1.02 4.87 13.42
N LYS A 108 -0.26 5.22 13.27
CA LYS A 108 -0.73 6.40 12.52
C LYS A 108 -0.30 6.43 11.05
N LYS A 109 0.11 5.28 10.51
CA LYS A 109 0.45 5.13 9.09
C LYS A 109 -0.80 5.24 8.23
N VAL A 110 -0.65 5.89 7.08
CA VAL A 110 -1.68 6.03 6.06
C VAL A 110 -1.24 5.23 4.84
N TYR A 111 -2.13 4.37 4.36
CA TYR A 111 -2.05 3.72 3.07
C TYR A 111 -3.01 4.39 2.10
N LEU A 112 -2.59 4.56 0.85
CA LEU A 112 -3.40 5.03 -0.25
C LEU A 112 -3.02 4.25 -1.50
N SER A 113 -4.01 3.72 -2.22
CA SER A 113 -3.80 3.18 -3.56
C SER A 113 -3.40 4.28 -4.55
N ASP A 114 -2.91 3.87 -5.72
CA ASP A 114 -2.52 4.80 -6.78
C ASP A 114 -3.68 5.69 -7.24
N ILE A 115 -4.89 5.13 -7.33
CA ILE A 115 -6.10 5.90 -7.65
C ILE A 115 -6.38 6.95 -6.56
N ALA A 116 -6.33 6.57 -5.28
CA ALA A 116 -6.53 7.51 -4.18
C ALA A 116 -5.48 8.63 -4.16
N ARG A 117 -4.20 8.29 -4.43
CA ARG A 117 -3.12 9.26 -4.59
C ARG A 117 -3.36 10.20 -5.77
N SER A 118 -3.87 9.69 -6.88
CA SER A 118 -4.19 10.50 -8.07
C SER A 118 -5.26 11.55 -7.79
N PHE A 119 -6.28 11.22 -6.99
CA PHE A 119 -7.32 12.17 -6.56
C PHE A 119 -6.74 13.33 -5.73
N LEU A 120 -5.72 13.04 -4.93
CA LEU A 120 -5.01 14.02 -4.11
C LEU A 120 -3.87 14.73 -4.88
N GLY A 121 -3.58 14.31 -6.12
CA GLY A 121 -2.47 14.84 -6.92
C GLY A 121 -1.09 14.52 -6.35
N LEU A 122 -0.96 13.42 -5.60
CA LEU A 122 0.28 12.97 -4.99
C LEU A 122 1.08 12.11 -5.96
N THR A 123 2.41 12.21 -5.90
CA THR A 123 3.28 11.27 -6.61
C THR A 123 3.37 9.94 -5.85
N GLN A 124 3.69 8.87 -6.59
CA GLN A 124 3.76 7.50 -6.06
C GLN A 124 4.78 7.31 -4.94
N SER A 125 5.73 8.23 -4.69
CA SER A 125 6.80 8.10 -3.67
C SER A 125 6.58 8.92 -2.39
N GLN A 126 5.51 9.73 -2.33
CA GLN A 126 5.34 10.67 -1.22
C GLN A 126 4.67 10.01 -0.01
N ASN A 127 5.39 9.94 1.11
CA ASN A 127 4.80 9.59 2.40
C ASN A 127 3.86 10.70 2.85
N ILE A 128 2.64 10.33 3.26
CA ILE A 128 1.62 11.26 3.71
C ILE A 128 1.20 10.92 5.14
N SER A 129 1.20 11.94 6.00
CA SER A 129 0.62 11.80 7.35
C SER A 129 -0.89 12.02 7.29
N TRP A 130 -1.62 11.47 8.27
CA TRP A 130 -3.05 11.73 8.45
C TRP A 130 -3.38 13.22 8.45
N ARG A 131 -2.59 14.03 9.17
CA ARG A 131 -2.74 15.49 9.21
C ARG A 131 -2.58 16.14 7.84
N LYS A 132 -1.64 15.66 7.02
CA LYS A 132 -1.45 16.15 5.65
C LYS A 132 -2.61 15.72 4.75
N LEU A 133 -3.15 14.52 4.94
CA LEU A 133 -4.34 14.05 4.22
C LEU A 133 -5.56 14.94 4.49
N LEU A 134 -5.83 15.27 5.77
CA LEU A 134 -6.90 16.19 6.15
C LEU A 134 -6.73 17.62 5.60
N SER A 135 -5.51 18.02 5.21
CA SER A 135 -5.30 19.35 4.61
C SER A 135 -5.90 19.49 3.21
N PHE A 136 -6.11 18.37 2.50
CA PHE A 136 -6.76 18.35 1.18
C PHE A 136 -8.29 18.45 1.26
N VAL A 137 -8.87 18.09 2.41
CA VAL A 137 -10.29 18.22 2.68
C VAL A 137 -10.66 19.70 2.77
N HIS A 138 -11.82 20.07 2.23
CA HIS A 138 -12.36 21.42 2.33
C HIS A 138 -12.49 21.84 3.80
N LYS A 139 -12.21 23.11 4.09
CA LYS A 139 -12.08 23.62 5.48
C LYS A 139 -13.30 23.36 6.36
N GLU A 140 -14.49 23.33 5.76
CA GLU A 140 -15.78 23.14 6.45
C GLU A 140 -16.00 21.69 6.87
N ASP A 141 -15.45 20.73 6.12
CA ASP A 141 -15.64 19.30 6.39
C ASP A 141 -14.56 18.75 7.33
N ARG A 142 -13.39 19.41 7.44
CA ARG A 142 -12.27 18.92 8.28
C ARG A 142 -12.64 18.58 9.73
N PRO A 143 -13.45 19.38 10.45
CA PRO A 143 -13.74 19.11 11.86
C PRO A 143 -14.51 17.80 12.10
N GLN A 144 -15.21 17.28 11.08
CA GLN A 144 -16.05 16.09 11.23
C GLN A 144 -15.22 14.80 11.23
N PHE A 145 -14.07 14.78 10.55
CA PHE A 145 -13.22 13.59 10.42
C PHE A 145 -12.78 13.00 11.76
N PRO A 146 -12.13 13.73 12.68
CA PRO A 146 -11.70 13.16 13.95
C PRO A 146 -12.87 12.60 14.76
N ILE A 147 -14.03 13.27 14.74
CA ILE A 147 -15.23 12.85 15.48
C ILE A 147 -15.77 11.53 14.92
N LEU A 148 -15.91 11.43 13.60
CA LEU A 148 -16.43 10.23 12.95
C LEU A 148 -15.48 9.04 13.11
N PHE A 149 -14.17 9.26 13.01
CA PHE A 149 -13.17 8.23 13.24
C PHE A 149 -13.15 7.78 14.71
N GLU A 150 -13.22 8.70 15.66
CA GLU A 150 -13.26 8.38 17.09
C GLU A 150 -14.53 7.61 17.46
N ASN A 151 -15.69 8.02 16.95
CA ASN A 151 -16.94 7.30 17.13
C ASN A 151 -16.91 5.91 16.51
N HIS A 152 -16.29 5.76 15.33
CA HIS A 152 -16.11 4.45 14.71
C HIS A 152 -15.24 3.52 15.57
N ILE A 153 -14.12 4.03 16.06
CA ILE A 153 -13.16 3.27 16.87
C ILE A 153 -13.74 2.88 18.23
N ASN A 154 -14.37 3.84 18.92
CA ASN A 154 -14.78 3.66 20.32
C ASN A 154 -16.19 3.10 20.47
N LEU A 155 -17.09 3.41 19.53
CA LEU A 155 -18.51 3.08 19.63
C LEU A 155 -18.97 2.09 18.55
N GLY A 156 -18.10 1.74 17.59
CA GLY A 156 -18.47 0.90 16.45
C GLY A 156 -19.47 1.58 15.49
N ALA A 157 -19.60 2.91 15.56
CA ALA A 157 -20.50 3.65 14.68
C ALA A 157 -20.06 3.51 13.20
N PRO A 158 -20.97 3.46 12.22
CA PRO A 158 -20.58 3.38 10.82
C PRO A 158 -19.68 4.55 10.39
N LEU A 159 -18.53 4.25 9.77
CA LEU A 159 -17.69 5.27 9.16
C LEU A 159 -18.07 5.42 7.69
N GLN A 160 -19.06 6.25 7.42
CA GLN A 160 -19.50 6.54 6.06
C GLN A 160 -20.01 7.98 5.98
N PHE A 161 -19.38 8.80 5.14
CA PHE A 161 -19.76 10.19 4.96
C PHE A 161 -19.20 10.79 3.66
N ASP A 162 -19.85 11.84 3.18
CA ASP A 162 -19.41 12.60 2.02
C ASP A 162 -18.62 13.85 2.46
N PHE A 163 -17.66 14.26 1.64
CA PHE A 163 -16.83 15.42 1.89
C PHE A 163 -16.30 15.98 0.57
N LYS A 164 -15.83 17.23 0.62
CA LYS A 164 -15.19 17.87 -0.53
C LYS A 164 -13.68 17.83 -0.42
N LEU A 165 -13.01 17.54 -1.52
CA LEU A 165 -11.60 17.86 -1.70
C LEU A 165 -11.48 19.21 -2.42
N SER A 166 -10.56 20.05 -1.96
CA SER A 166 -10.28 21.36 -2.56
C SER A 166 -8.86 21.41 -3.10
N ARG A 167 -8.72 21.65 -4.41
CA ARG A 167 -7.42 21.79 -5.08
C ARG A 167 -7.49 22.91 -6.10
N ASN A 168 -6.62 23.90 -5.99
CA ASN A 168 -6.52 25.02 -6.95
C ASN A 168 -7.87 25.70 -7.27
N ASN A 169 -8.74 25.87 -6.25
CA ASN A 169 -10.13 26.35 -6.35
C ASN A 169 -11.13 25.42 -7.05
N ASP A 170 -10.73 24.21 -7.48
CA ASP A 170 -11.65 23.16 -7.88
C ASP A 170 -12.10 22.36 -6.66
N GLU A 171 -13.42 22.23 -6.51
CA GLU A 171 -14.06 21.39 -5.49
C GLU A 171 -14.65 20.14 -6.13
N LYS A 172 -14.36 18.98 -5.56
CA LYS A 172 -14.94 17.70 -5.97
C LYS A 172 -15.47 16.95 -4.76
N TRP A 173 -16.65 16.38 -4.91
CA TRP A 173 -17.29 15.54 -3.90
C TRP A 173 -16.70 14.13 -3.92
N PHE A 174 -16.46 13.60 -2.72
CA PHE A 174 -16.01 12.24 -2.48
C PHE A 174 -16.85 11.63 -1.38
N ALA A 175 -17.16 10.35 -1.53
CA ALA A 175 -17.70 9.53 -0.45
C ALA A 175 -16.55 8.75 0.18
N LEU A 176 -16.46 8.75 1.50
CA LEU A 176 -15.57 7.88 2.26
C LEU A 176 -16.42 6.85 2.98
N LYS A 177 -16.05 5.58 2.81
CA LYS A 177 -16.54 4.48 3.61
C LYS A 177 -15.35 3.79 4.27
N GLY A 178 -15.53 3.32 5.50
CA GLY A 178 -14.50 2.60 6.22
C GLY A 178 -15.05 1.57 7.20
N SER A 179 -14.24 0.57 7.46
CA SER A 179 -14.50 -0.47 8.45
C SER A 179 -13.22 -0.83 9.21
N LEU A 180 -13.38 -1.22 10.48
CA LEU A 180 -12.30 -1.83 11.25
C LEU A 180 -11.90 -3.17 10.63
N CYS A 181 -10.63 -3.31 10.29
CA CYS A 181 -10.01 -4.54 9.85
C CYS A 181 -9.00 -5.01 10.90
N ASN A 182 -9.21 -6.21 11.43
CA ASN A 182 -8.28 -6.85 12.36
C ASN A 182 -7.27 -7.67 11.54
N CYS A 183 -6.17 -7.04 11.13
CA CYS A 183 -5.02 -7.76 10.62
C CYS A 183 -4.29 -8.40 11.82
N ILE A 184 -3.68 -9.58 11.64
CA ILE A 184 -3.09 -10.44 12.70
C ILE A 184 -2.12 -9.71 13.65
N LYS A 185 -1.59 -8.53 13.28
CA LYS A 185 -0.64 -7.75 14.09
C LYS A 185 -1.01 -6.28 14.33
N ASP A 186 -2.00 -5.73 13.63
CA ASP A 186 -2.30 -4.29 13.63
C ASP A 186 -3.80 -4.02 13.46
N LYS A 187 -4.31 -2.98 14.14
CA LYS A 187 -5.67 -2.48 13.93
C LYS A 187 -5.70 -1.40 12.84
N TRP A 188 -6.40 -1.71 11.76
CA TRP A 188 -6.58 -0.81 10.63
C TRP A 188 -8.04 -0.38 10.52
N ILE A 189 -8.25 0.83 10.02
CA ILE A 189 -9.50 1.23 9.37
C ILE A 189 -9.20 1.30 7.88
N ASN A 190 -9.99 0.66 7.03
CA ASN A 190 -9.82 0.71 5.59
C ASN A 190 -11.15 0.84 4.87
N GLY A 191 -11.09 1.26 3.61
CA GLY A 191 -12.21 1.24 2.67
C GLY A 191 -11.83 1.76 1.31
#